data_AF-A0A7C6L762-F1
#
_entry.id   AF-A0A7C6L762-F1
#
_cell.length_a   1.000
_cell.length_b   1.000
_cell.length_c   1.000
_cell.angle_alpha   90.00
_cell.angle_beta   90.00
_cell.angle_gamma   90.00
#
_symmetry.space_group_name_H-M   'P 1'
#
loop_
_entity.id
_entity.type
_entity.pdbx_description
1 polymer ?
#
loop_
_entity_poly.entity_id
_entity_poly.type
_entity_poly.pdbx_seq_one_letter_code
_entity_poly.pdbx_strand_id
1 'polypeptide(L)'
;MSKIKRHISDGSILIVTTEQLLSEIKIVTSREKLKKYFPKESVKELIELLETIAEKVEIKPTHFINRDPKDNFLLDLIDYSIEKIPTR
;
A
#
# COMPACT_ATOMS: atom_id res chain seq x y z
N MET A 1 -18.57 -8.45 -12.63
CA MET A 1 -17.69 -7.50 -11.88
C MET A 1 -17.07 -8.24 -10.70
N SER A 2 -15.77 -8.13 -10.43
CA SER A 2 -15.16 -8.78 -9.26
C SER A 2 -15.72 -8.20 -7.95
N LYS A 3 -15.97 -9.04 -6.93
CA LYS A 3 -16.56 -8.61 -5.64
C LYS A 3 -15.75 -7.49 -4.98
N ILE A 4 -14.41 -7.58 -5.02
CA ILE A 4 -13.49 -6.58 -4.48
C ILE A 4 -13.70 -5.20 -5.11
N LYS A 5 -13.85 -5.10 -6.45
CA LYS A 5 -14.02 -3.81 -7.13
C LYS A 5 -15.25 -3.07 -6.61
N ARG A 6 -16.35 -3.80 -6.36
CA ARG A 6 -17.56 -3.23 -5.79
C ARG A 6 -17.29 -2.65 -4.40
N HIS A 7 -16.66 -3.43 -3.53
CA HIS A 7 -16.38 -3.02 -2.15
C HIS A 7 -15.38 -1.85 -2.04
N ILE A 8 -14.44 -1.73 -2.97
CA ILE A 8 -13.59 -0.53 -3.06
C ILE A 8 -14.42 0.66 -3.50
N SER A 9 -15.26 0.51 -4.53
CA SER A 9 -16.04 1.62 -5.10
C SER A 9 -17.16 2.15 -4.18
N ASP A 10 -17.75 1.28 -3.36
CA ASP A 10 -18.80 1.67 -2.40
C ASP A 10 -18.22 2.07 -1.03
N GLY A 11 -16.90 2.07 -0.88
CA GLY A 11 -16.20 2.48 0.34
C GLY A 11 -16.25 1.45 1.47
N SER A 12 -16.74 0.23 1.24
CA SER A 12 -16.69 -0.87 2.20
C SER A 12 -15.26 -1.36 2.47
N ILE A 13 -14.36 -1.15 1.52
CA ILE A 13 -12.91 -1.39 1.66
C ILE A 13 -12.21 -0.06 1.48
N LEU A 14 -11.52 0.37 2.54
CA LEU A 14 -10.57 1.46 2.48
C LEU A 14 -9.20 0.90 2.11
N ILE A 15 -8.55 1.50 1.12
CA ILE A 15 -7.16 1.19 0.79
C ILE A 15 -6.28 2.15 1.59
N VAL A 16 -5.35 1.61 2.35
CA VAL A 16 -4.36 2.40 3.10
C VAL A 16 -3.00 2.23 2.44
N THR A 17 -2.29 3.34 2.22
CA THR A 17 -0.95 3.34 1.64
C THR A 17 -0.03 4.29 2.40
N THR A 18 1.28 4.15 2.18
CA THR A 18 2.30 5.07 2.67
C THR A 18 3.21 5.45 1.52
N GLU A 19 3.98 6.53 1.67
CA GLU A 19 5.02 6.88 0.69
C GLU A 19 6.03 5.74 0.51
N GLN A 20 6.39 5.06 1.59
CA GLN A 20 7.30 3.92 1.56
C GLN A 20 6.76 2.77 0.70
N LEU A 21 5.47 2.45 0.79
CA LEU A 21 4.85 1.40 -0.03
C LEU A 21 4.80 1.78 -1.52
N LEU A 22 4.36 3.00 -1.84
CA LEU A 22 4.31 3.48 -3.22
C LEU A 22 5.70 3.56 -3.86
N SER A 23 6.69 4.00 -3.09
CA SER A 23 8.09 4.02 -3.51
C SER A 23 8.66 2.61 -3.72
N GLU A 24 8.38 1.65 -2.82
CA GLU A 24 8.83 0.27 -2.99
C GLU A 24 8.25 -0.37 -4.25
N ILE A 25 6.98 -0.10 -4.60
CA ILE A 25 6.40 -0.54 -5.87
C ILE A 25 7.24 -0.01 -7.02
N LYS A 26 7.46 1.31 -7.12
CA LYS A 26 8.27 1.94 -8.18
C LYS A 26 9.68 1.34 -8.27
N ILE A 27 10.33 1.13 -7.12
CA ILE A 27 11.69 0.59 -7.04
C ILE A 27 11.72 -0.88 -7.48
N VAL A 28 10.82 -1.71 -6.97
CA VAL A 28 10.80 -3.15 -7.24
C VAL A 28 10.44 -3.42 -8.71
N THR A 29 9.42 -2.76 -9.23
CA THR A 29 8.99 -2.97 -10.63
C THR A 29 10.02 -2.47 -11.64
N SER A 30 10.89 -1.53 -11.26
CA SER A 30 11.95 -1.01 -12.13
C SER A 30 13.23 -1.86 -12.13
N ARG A 31 13.37 -2.85 -11.21
CA ARG A 31 14.54 -3.74 -11.15
C ARG A 31 14.74 -4.46 -12.48
N GLU A 32 15.99 -4.59 -12.93
CA GLU A 32 16.32 -5.12 -14.26
C GLU A 32 15.71 -6.50 -14.56
N LYS A 33 15.70 -7.39 -13.56
CA LYS A 33 15.12 -8.73 -13.69
C LYS A 33 13.59 -8.72 -13.82
N LEU A 34 12.94 -7.68 -13.30
CA LEU A 34 11.48 -7.56 -13.17
C LEU A 34 10.85 -6.62 -14.20
N LYS A 35 11.57 -5.58 -14.67
CA LYS A 35 11.04 -4.53 -15.56
C LYS A 35 10.36 -5.06 -16.83
N LYS A 36 10.77 -6.24 -17.33
CA LYS A 36 10.14 -6.89 -18.49
C LYS A 36 8.70 -7.37 -18.24
N TYR A 37 8.32 -7.56 -16.98
CA TYR A 37 6.97 -7.96 -16.56
C TYR A 37 6.09 -6.77 -16.16
N PHE A 38 6.69 -5.59 -15.97
CA PHE A 38 5.99 -4.41 -15.47
C PHE A 38 6.19 -3.25 -16.46
N PRO A 39 5.31 -3.13 -17.49
CA PRO A 39 5.32 -1.99 -18.39
C PRO A 39 5.28 -0.69 -17.59
N LYS A 40 6.16 0.27 -17.94
CA LYS A 40 6.30 1.54 -17.20
C LYS A 40 4.97 2.28 -17.07
N GLU A 41 4.18 2.32 -18.14
CA GLU A 41 2.88 3.01 -18.12
C GLU A 41 1.90 2.33 -17.17
N SER A 42 1.83 0.99 -17.16
CA SER A 42 0.94 0.26 -16.25
C SER A 42 1.32 0.45 -14.78
N VAL A 43 2.61 0.54 -14.46
CA VAL A 43 3.06 0.86 -13.10
C VAL A 43 2.66 2.28 -12.72
N LYS A 44 2.84 3.23 -13.63
CA LYS A 44 2.46 4.63 -13.42
C LYS A 44 0.95 4.76 -13.18
N GLU A 45 0.12 4.17 -14.05
CA GLU A 45 -1.34 4.15 -13.89
C GLU A 45 -1.78 3.53 -12.56
N LEU A 46 -1.13 2.45 -12.11
CA LEU A 46 -1.40 1.84 -10.81
C LEU A 46 -1.09 2.80 -9.65
N ILE A 47 0.07 3.49 -9.70
CA ILE A 47 0.44 4.46 -8.67
C ILE A 47 -0.56 5.62 -8.64
N GLU A 48 -0.89 6.20 -9.79
CA GLU A 48 -1.85 7.31 -9.90
C GLU A 48 -3.23 6.89 -9.38
N LEU A 49 -3.66 5.66 -9.67
CA LEU A 49 -4.90 5.10 -9.13
C LEU A 49 -4.84 5.02 -7.59
N LEU A 50 -3.78 4.45 -7.03
CA LEU A 50 -3.61 4.32 -5.58
C LEU A 50 -3.55 5.70 -4.90
N GLU A 51 -2.82 6.66 -5.47
CA GLU A 51 -2.78 8.04 -4.98
C GLU A 51 -4.16 8.73 -5.02
N THR A 52 -5.04 8.31 -5.93
CA THR A 52 -6.40 8.84 -6.06
C THR A 52 -7.39 8.22 -5.07
N ILE A 53 -7.30 6.91 -4.82
CA ILE A 53 -8.35 6.17 -4.09
C ILE A 53 -7.93 5.74 -2.69
N ALA A 54 -6.64 5.75 -2.37
CA ALA A 54 -6.14 5.30 -1.08
C ALA A 54 -5.98 6.45 -0.09
N GLU A 55 -6.16 6.15 1.19
CA GLU A 55 -5.74 7.02 2.27
C GLU A 55 -4.22 6.91 2.44
N LYS A 56 -3.51 8.02 2.26
CA LYS A 56 -2.07 8.09 2.45
C LYS A 56 -1.76 8.46 3.88
N VAL A 57 -1.06 7.57 4.59
CA VAL A 57 -0.79 7.70 6.02
C VAL A 57 0.70 7.75 6.29
N GLU A 58 1.08 8.42 7.37
CA GLU A 58 2.44 8.45 7.89
C GLU A 58 2.53 7.56 9.12
N ILE A 59 3.39 6.55 9.05
CA ILE A 59 3.58 5.56 10.11
C ILE A 59 4.83 5.92 10.90
N LYS A 60 4.68 6.07 12.21
CA LYS A 60 5.80 6.24 13.13
C LYS A 60 6.21 4.85 13.63
N PRO A 61 7.50 4.48 13.55
CA PRO A 61 7.95 3.17 14.00
C PRO A 61 7.67 2.98 15.49
N THR A 62 6.94 1.93 15.85
CA THR A 62 6.67 1.53 17.24
C THR A 62 7.10 0.09 17.52
N HIS A 63 7.13 -0.76 16.48
CA HIS A 63 7.57 -2.14 16.58
C HIS A 63 9.07 -2.30 16.28
N PHE A 64 9.71 -3.11 17.13
CA PHE A 64 11.13 -3.49 16.99
C PHE A 64 11.35 -4.98 17.30
N ILE A 65 10.29 -5.78 17.19
CA ILE A 65 10.28 -7.18 17.63
C ILE A 65 10.88 -8.14 16.59
N ASN A 66 10.74 -7.81 15.31
CA ASN A 66 11.23 -8.63 14.21
C ASN A 66 12.65 -8.21 13.81
N ARG A 67 13.44 -9.17 13.33
CA ARG A 67 14.78 -8.92 12.74
C ARG A 67 14.69 -8.17 11.42
N ASP A 68 13.62 -8.38 10.65
CA ASP A 68 13.39 -7.62 9.43
C ASP A 68 12.64 -6.31 9.73
N PRO A 69 13.24 -5.14 9.46
CA PRO A 69 12.58 -3.85 9.67
C PRO A 69 11.32 -3.66 8.79
N LYS A 70 11.19 -4.38 7.67
CA LYS A 70 9.99 -4.35 6.84
C LYS A 70 8.81 -5.01 7.54
N ASP A 71 9.05 -6.10 8.26
CA ASP A 71 8.00 -6.78 9.01
C ASP A 71 7.54 -5.90 10.19
N ASN A 72 8.46 -5.23 10.88
CA ASN A 72 8.11 -4.24 11.91
C ASN A 72 7.25 -3.10 11.35
N PHE A 73 7.61 -2.56 10.17
CA PHE A 73 6.81 -1.56 9.48
C PHE A 73 5.38 -2.04 9.17
N LEU A 74 5.21 -3.30 8.76
CA LEU A 74 3.87 -3.86 8.50
C LEU A 74 3.04 -3.97 9.77
N LEU A 75 3.65 -4.26 10.93
CA LEU A 75 2.95 -4.25 12.21
C LEU A 75 2.50 -2.84 12.60
N ASP A 76 3.38 -1.86 12.45
CA ASP A 76 3.03 -0.44 12.71
C ASP A 76 1.87 0.04 11.81
N LEU A 77 1.82 -0.44 10.56
CA LEU A 77 0.74 -0.14 9.63
C LEU A 77 -0.59 -0.81 10.02
N ILE A 78 -0.54 -2.02 10.56
CA ILE A 78 -1.73 -2.74 11.07
C ILE A 78 -2.30 -1.99 12.27
N ASP A 79 -1.47 -1.62 13.24
CA ASP A 79 -1.90 -0.90 14.43
C ASP A 79 -2.56 0.43 14.08
N TYR A 80 -1.96 1.20 13.16
CA TYR A 80 -2.58 2.40 12.64
C TYR A 80 -3.98 2.13 12.06
N SER A 81 -4.11 1.07 11.27
CA SER A 81 -5.36 0.73 10.60
C SER A 81 -6.46 0.32 11.58
N ILE A 82 -6.11 -0.28 12.73
CA ILE A 82 -7.05 -0.66 13.78
C ILE A 82 -7.46 0.55 14.62
N GLU A 83 -6.51 1.41 14.98
CA GLU A 83 -6.76 2.55 15.88
C GLU A 83 -7.52 3.70 15.23
N LYS A 84 -7.22 4.00 13.95
CA LYS A 84 -7.67 5.23 13.29
C LYS A 84 -8.77 5.03 12.26
N ILE A 85 -9.03 3.79 11.85
CA ILE A 85 -10.19 3.46 11.03
C ILE A 85 -11.22 2.86 12.00
N PRO A 86 -12.06 3.68 12.67
CA PRO A 86 -13.13 3.12 13.46
C PRO A 86 -13.91 2.19 12.54
N THR A 87 -14.17 0.98 13.02
CA THR A 87 -15.07 0.02 12.38
C THR A 87 -16.36 0.79 12.11
N ARG A 88 -16.57 1.20 10.85
CA ARG A 88 -17.80 1.84 10.40
C ARG A 88 -18.96 0.86 10.52
#